data_AF-A0A928P3P9-F1
#
_entry.id   AF-A0A928P3P9-F1
#
_cell.length_a   1.000
_cell.length_b   1.000
_cell.length_c   1.000
_cell.angle_alpha   90.00
_cell.angle_beta   90.00
_cell.angle_gamma   90.00
#
_symmetry.space_group_name_H-M   'P 1'
#
loop_
_entity.id
_entity.type
_entity.pdbx_description
1 polymer ?
#
loop_
_entity_poly.entity_id
_entity_poly.type
_entity_poly.pdbx_seq_one_letter_code
_entity_poly.pdbx_strand_id
1 'polypeptide(L)' 'MILRKKRNVNVELANGCYGYIATKKAFSEGGYEVTLDRYVNMSEDTGDIMVDTLVDLQKDL' A
#
# COMPACT_ATOMS: atom_id res chain seq x y z
N MET A 1 -12.00 4.92 29.32
CA MET A 1 -11.18 5.44 28.21
C MET A 1 -10.59 4.25 27.47
N ILE A 2 -11.13 3.88 26.30
CA ILE A 2 -10.61 2.75 25.51
C ILE A 2 -9.39 3.26 24.74
N LEU A 3 -8.19 2.80 25.12
CA LEU A 3 -6.99 3.02 24.32
C LEU A 3 -7.12 2.22 23.01
N ARG A 4 -7.46 2.90 21.91
CA ARG A 4 -7.34 2.31 20.58
C ARG A 4 -5.87 1.97 20.35
N LYS A 5 -5.54 0.69 20.09
CA LYS A 5 -4.19 0.29 19.64
C LYS A 5 -3.86 1.12 18.41
N LYS A 6 -2.83 1.96 18.51
CA LYS A 6 -2.25 2.64 17.34
C LYS A 6 -1.45 1.60 16.56
N ARG A 7 -1.75 1.42 15.28
CA ARG A 7 -1.01 0.56 14.36
C ARG A 7 -0.25 1.45 13.40
N ASN A 8 1.08 1.31 13.38
CA ASN A 8 1.94 2.00 12.42
C ASN A 8 2.64 0.92 11.60
N VAL A 9 2.47 0.97 10.29
CA VAL A 9 3.24 0.13 9.35
C VAL A 9 3.72 1.04 8.24
N ASN A 10 5.03 1.18 8.12
CA ASN A 10 5.66 1.75 6.95
C ASN A 10 6.89 0.88 6.66
N VAL A 11 6.86 0.21 5.52
CA VAL A 11 7.94 -0.65 5.05
C VAL A 11 8.09 -0.35 3.57
N GLU A 12 9.24 0.20 3.20
CA GLU A 12 9.60 0.56 1.84
C GLU A 12 10.83 -0.25 1.42
N LEU A 13 10.88 -0.66 0.14
CA LEU A 13 12.02 -1.36 -0.49
C LEU A 13 12.52 -2.60 0.29
N ALA A 14 11.64 -3.24 1.07
CA ALA A 14 11.97 -4.49 1.76
C ALA A 14 11.73 -5.69 0.85
N ASN A 15 12.64 -6.68 0.90
CA ASN A 15 12.55 -7.94 0.15
C ASN A 15 12.47 -7.79 -1.38
N GLY A 16 12.84 -6.62 -1.92
CA GLY A 16 12.87 -6.30 -3.35
C GLY A 16 12.27 -4.94 -3.68
N CYS A 17 12.28 -4.59 -4.97
CA CYS A 17 11.67 -3.39 -5.51
C CYS A 17 10.80 -3.78 -6.71
N TYR A 18 9.48 -3.73 -6.54
CA TYR A 18 8.51 -4.22 -7.52
C TYR A 18 7.67 -3.09 -8.13
N GLY A 19 8.20 -1.86 -8.11
CA GLY A 19 7.48 -0.67 -8.58
C GLY A 19 6.68 0.02 -7.48
N TYR A 20 5.90 1.01 -7.90
CA TYR A 20 5.13 1.87 -7.01
C TYR A 20 3.74 1.29 -6.75
N ILE A 21 3.31 1.39 -5.49
CA ILE A 21 1.94 1.08 -5.10
C ILE A 21 1.15 2.39 -5.06
N ALA A 22 0.25 2.57 -6.03
CA ALA A 22 -0.66 3.71 -6.05
C ALA A 22 -2.00 3.37 -5.39
N THR A 23 -2.70 4.40 -4.91
CA THR A 23 -4.05 4.25 -4.38
C THR A 23 -5.08 4.18 -5.53
N LYS A 24 -6.23 3.55 -5.29
CA LYS A 24 -7.37 3.58 -6.24
C LYS A 24 -7.74 5.00 -6.69
N LYS A 25 -7.68 5.95 -5.76
CA LYS A 25 -7.92 7.36 -6.05
C LYS A 25 -6.91 7.90 -7.09
N ALA A 26 -5.62 7.60 -6.93
CA ALA A 26 -4.60 8.02 -7.87
C ALA A 26 -4.75 7.35 -9.25
N PHE A 27 -5.22 6.09 -9.31
CA PHE A 27 -5.61 5.44 -10.56
C PHE A 27 -6.79 6.14 -11.24
N SER A 28 -7.81 6.55 -10.49
CA SER A 28 -9.01 7.20 -11.03
C SER A 28 -8.83 8.68 -11.40
N GLU A 29 -8.12 9.45 -10.57
CA GLU A 29 -8.00 10.91 -10.73
C GLU A 29 -6.68 11.33 -11.37
N GLY A 30 -5.74 10.39 -11.50
CA GLY A 30 -4.36 10.67 -11.89
C GLY A 30 -3.49 11.06 -10.70
N GLY A 31 -2.19 10.78 -10.84
CA GLY A 31 -1.12 11.16 -9.92
C GLY A 31 0.20 11.21 -10.69
N TYR A 32 1.26 11.79 -10.11
CA TYR A 32 2.55 11.89 -10.79
C TYR A 32 3.05 10.51 -11.23
N GLU A 33 3.11 9.58 -10.29
CA GLU A 33 3.55 8.20 -10.50
C GLU A 33 2.63 7.46 -11.47
N VAL A 34 1.30 7.52 -11.26
CA VAL A 34 0.33 6.82 -12.13
C VAL A 34 0.36 7.32 -13.58
N THR A 35 0.64 8.62 -13.77
CA THR A 35 0.55 9.25 -15.10
C THR A 35 1.87 9.16 -15.87
N LEU A 36 3.00 9.29 -15.19
CA LEU A 36 4.31 9.48 -15.82
C LEU A 36 5.26 8.31 -15.60
N ASP A 37 5.04 7.51 -14.56
CA ASP A 37 5.92 6.39 -14.23
C ASP A 37 5.36 5.06 -14.74
N ARG A 38 6.20 4.34 -15.49
CA ARG A 38 5.90 2.99 -15.98
C ARG A 38 5.99 1.94 -14.88
N TYR A 39 6.52 2.28 -13.71
CA TYR A 39 6.64 1.37 -12.58
C TYR A 39 5.41 1.35 -11.67
N VAL A 40 4.34 2.12 -11.95
CA VAL A 40 3.00 1.81 -11.45
C VAL A 40 2.37 0.78 -12.40
N ASN A 41 2.71 -0.48 -12.19
CA ASN A 41 2.41 -1.57 -13.14
C ASN A 41 1.63 -2.75 -12.50
N MET A 42 1.17 -2.58 -11.27
CA MET A 42 0.29 -3.52 -10.58
C MET A 42 -1.17 -3.06 -10.61
N SER A 43 -2.07 -3.91 -10.10
CA SER A 43 -3.50 -3.60 -10.00
C SER A 43 -3.74 -2.39 -9.09
N GLU A 44 -4.80 -1.63 -9.37
CA GLU A 44 -5.30 -0.58 -8.47
C GLU A 44 -5.74 -1.12 -7.10
N ASP A 45 -5.99 -2.43 -7.00
CA ASP A 45 -6.31 -3.12 -5.75
C ASP A 45 -5.08 -3.46 -4.89
N THR A 46 -3.86 -3.35 -5.41
CA THR A 46 -2.66 -3.86 -4.73
C THR A 46 -2.43 -3.18 -3.36
N GLY A 47 -2.69 -1.87 -3.26
CA GLY A 47 -2.57 -1.15 -1.98
C GLY A 47 -3.50 -1.71 -0.90
N ASP A 48 -4.76 -2.00 -1.25
CA ASP A 48 -5.75 -2.54 -0.31
C ASP A 48 -5.35 -3.96 0.12
N ILE A 49 -4.96 -4.81 -0.83
CA ILE A 49 -4.50 -6.18 -0.57
C ILE A 49 -3.30 -6.18 0.39
N MET A 50 -2.35 -5.26 0.21
CA MET A 50 -1.19 -5.14 1.09
C MET A 50 -1.60 -4.75 2.52
N VAL A 51 -2.51 -3.78 2.67
CA VAL A 51 -3.00 -3.34 3.98
C VAL A 51 -3.72 -4.48 4.70
N ASP A 52 -4.62 -5.19 4.02
CA ASP A 52 -5.36 -6.31 4.59
C ASP A 52 -4.40 -7.42 5.05
N THR A 53 -3.43 -7.78 4.19
CA THR A 53 -2.41 -8.78 4.51
C THR A 53 -1.58 -8.37 5.73
N LEU A 54 -1.16 -7.11 5.81
CA LEU A 54 -0.37 -6.59 6.94
C LEU A 54 -1.17 -6.59 8.25
N VAL A 55 -2.46 -6.22 8.19
CA VAL A 55 -3.35 -6.24 9.35
C VAL A 55 -3.58 -7.67 9.83
N ASP A 56 -3.70 -8.63 8.91
CA ASP A 56 -3.83 -10.04 9.25
C ASP A 56 -2.55 -10.58 9.89
N LEU A 57 -1.38 -10.32 9.31
CA LEU A 57 -0.09 -10.72 9.91
C LEU A 57 0.13 -10.12 11.31
N GLN A 58 -0.35 -8.90 11.56
CA GLN A 58 -0.27 -8.30 12.88
C GLN A 58 -1.14 -8.96 13.94
N LYS A 59 -2.17 -9.75 13.57
CA LYS A 59 -2.99 -10.48 14.55
C LYS A 59 -2.21 -11.60 15.21
N ASP A 60 -1.16 -12.09 14.54
CA ASP A 60 -0.30 -13.16 15.00
C ASP A 60 0.91 -12.67 15.81
N LEU A 61 1.03 -11.34 16.02
CA LEU A 61 2.07 -10.67 16.84
C LEU A 61 1.52 -10.21 18.19
#